data_AF-A0A0Q6A7A0-F1
#
_entry.id   AF-A0A0Q6A7A0-F1
#
_cell.length_a   1.000
_cell.length_b   1.000
_cell.length_c   1.000
_cell.angle_alpha   90.00
_cell.angle_beta   90.00
_cell.angle_gamma   90.00
#
_symmetry.space_group_name_H-M   'P 1'
#
loop_
_entity.id
_entity.type
_entity.pdbx_description
1 polymer ?
#
loop_
_entity_poly.entity_id
_entity_poly.type
_entity_poly.pdbx_seq_one_letter_code
_entity_poly.pdbx_strand_id
1 'polypeptide(L)'
;MIINMIKSFALTGILCLTILSCSEKKKLANDEFRTIISKYKLEGDTLKHVTSFLQKMDDQNTEVGVFINKDLYLISDSCYAANKKFCDSMSIYQNERYGDIFDSIVNPNVKKYEQRFKIDQQEYFVAREFFLSHPEIVRYLNKKYNMQMWDGVS
;
A
#
# COMPACT_ATOMS: atom_id res chain seq x y z
N MET A 1 -58.23 -16.57 -12.45
CA MET A 1 -57.48 -16.29 -11.21
C MET A 1 -56.08 -16.92 -11.21
N ILE A 2 -55.93 -18.19 -11.60
CA ILE A 2 -54.66 -18.93 -11.61
C ILE A 2 -53.58 -18.31 -12.54
N ILE A 3 -53.97 -17.81 -13.72
CA ILE A 3 -53.02 -17.23 -14.70
C ILE A 3 -52.34 -15.95 -14.17
N ASN A 4 -53.03 -15.13 -13.37
CA ASN A 4 -52.46 -13.91 -12.79
C ASN A 4 -51.47 -14.20 -11.65
N MET A 5 -51.69 -15.27 -10.89
CA MET A 5 -50.76 -15.73 -9.85
C MET A 5 -49.44 -16.24 -10.45
N ILE A 6 -49.51 -17.00 -11.55
CA ILE A 6 -48.31 -17.53 -12.23
C ILE A 6 -47.46 -16.39 -12.82
N LYS A 7 -48.11 -15.36 -13.41
CA LYS A 7 -47.40 -14.18 -13.93
C LYS A 7 -46.71 -13.38 -12.83
N SER A 8 -47.32 -13.27 -11.65
CA SER A 8 -46.74 -12.58 -10.49
C SER A 8 -45.52 -13.33 -9.96
N PHE A 9 -45.61 -14.66 -9.81
CA PHE A 9 -44.49 -15.50 -9.35
C PHE A 9 -43.31 -15.50 -10.33
N ALA A 10 -43.58 -15.52 -11.63
CA ALA A 10 -42.53 -15.43 -12.66
C ALA A 10 -41.83 -14.06 -12.63
N LEU A 11 -42.58 -12.97 -12.44
CA LEU A 11 -42.00 -11.63 -12.33
C LEU A 11 -41.10 -11.49 -11.10
N THR A 12 -41.53 -12.01 -9.94
CA THR A 12 -40.74 -11.95 -8.71
C THR A 12 -39.48 -12.84 -8.81
N GLY A 13 -39.59 -14.01 -9.45
CA GLY A 13 -38.45 -14.90 -9.68
C GLY A 13 -37.39 -14.29 -10.61
N ILE A 14 -37.81 -13.64 -11.68
CA ILE A 14 -36.90 -12.92 -12.60
C ILE A 14 -36.24 -11.73 -11.87
N LEU A 15 -36.99 -10.98 -11.07
CA LEU A 15 -36.46 -9.85 -10.30
C LEU A 15 -35.40 -10.31 -9.27
N CYS A 16 -35.63 -11.42 -8.56
CA CYS A 16 -34.67 -12.01 -7.64
C CYS A 16 -33.39 -12.51 -8.35
N LEU A 17 -33.52 -13.10 -9.55
CA LEU A 17 -32.38 -13.55 -10.34
C LEU A 17 -31.56 -12.37 -10.91
N THR A 18 -32.21 -11.26 -11.29
CA THR A 18 -31.49 -10.07 -11.75
C THR A 18 -30.74 -9.34 -10.64
N ILE A 19 -31.22 -9.39 -9.40
CA ILE A 19 -30.53 -8.80 -8.24
C ILE A 19 -29.33 -9.68 -7.82
N LEU A 20 -29.43 -11.01 -7.93
CA LEU A 20 -28.34 -11.94 -7.60
C LEU A 20 -27.24 -12.00 -8.66
N SER A 21 -27.55 -11.64 -9.91
CA SER A 21 -26.55 -11.61 -11.00
C SER A 21 -25.68 -10.34 -11.02
N CYS A 22 -25.92 -9.39 -10.12
CA CYS A 22 -24.99 -8.30 -9.85
C CYS A 22 -24.02 -8.74 -8.75
N SER A 23 -23.18 -9.75 -9.04
CA SER A 23 -21.98 -9.95 -8.24
C SER A 23 -21.05 -8.77 -8.54
N GLU A 24 -21.24 -7.66 -7.85
CA GLU A 24 -20.26 -6.58 -7.86
C GLU A 24 -18.92 -7.21 -7.53
N LYS A 25 -18.00 -7.27 -8.51
CA LYS A 25 -16.62 -7.66 -8.23
C LYS A 25 -16.16 -6.74 -7.12
N LYS A 26 -15.86 -7.32 -5.96
CA LYS A 26 -15.37 -6.56 -4.81
C LYS A 26 -14.17 -5.75 -5.27
N LYS A 27 -14.34 -4.43 -5.34
CA LYS A 27 -13.26 -3.51 -5.68
C LYS A 27 -12.19 -3.66 -4.62
N LEU A 28 -10.98 -4.00 -5.04
CA LEU A 28 -9.85 -4.11 -4.12
C LEU A 28 -9.27 -2.73 -3.87
N ALA A 29 -8.67 -2.54 -2.69
CA ALA A 29 -8.11 -1.25 -2.29
C ALA A 29 -7.07 -0.73 -3.31
N ASN A 30 -6.35 -1.65 -3.96
CA ASN A 30 -5.24 -1.31 -4.85
C ASN A 30 -5.52 -1.51 -6.36
N ASP A 31 -6.78 -1.61 -6.78
CA ASP A 31 -7.13 -1.77 -8.22
C ASP A 31 -6.63 -0.60 -9.08
N GLU A 32 -6.77 0.63 -8.59
CA GLU A 32 -6.25 1.82 -9.27
C GLU A 32 -4.72 1.77 -9.37
N PHE A 33 -4.05 1.39 -8.27
CA PHE A 33 -2.60 1.32 -8.25
C PHE A 33 -2.05 0.25 -9.19
N ARG A 34 -2.72 -0.90 -9.29
CA ARG A 34 -2.39 -1.94 -10.27
C ARG A 34 -2.44 -1.44 -11.71
N THR A 35 -3.32 -0.49 -12.03
CA THR A 35 -3.40 0.12 -13.37
C THR A 35 -2.17 0.97 -13.68
N ILE A 36 -1.56 1.59 -12.67
CA ILE A 36 -0.29 2.32 -12.82
C ILE A 36 0.86 1.32 -13.00
N ILE A 37 0.89 0.27 -12.17
CA ILE A 37 1.96 -0.73 -12.19
C ILE A 37 1.93 -1.59 -13.46
N SER A 38 0.75 -1.85 -14.03
CA SER A 38 0.60 -2.72 -15.22
C SER A 38 1.31 -2.21 -16.47
N LYS A 39 1.78 -0.96 -16.46
CA LYS A 39 2.62 -0.40 -17.53
C LYS A 39 4.03 -1.01 -17.55
N TYR A 40 4.44 -1.62 -16.46
CA TYR A 40 5.75 -2.21 -16.29
C TYR A 40 5.69 -3.73 -16.41
N LYS A 41 6.67 -4.31 -17.10
CA LYS A 41 6.80 -5.76 -17.22
C LYS A 41 7.48 -6.30 -15.96
N LEU A 42 6.68 -6.80 -15.03
CA LEU A 42 7.16 -7.47 -13.82
C LEU A 42 7.56 -8.91 -14.14
N GLU A 43 8.75 -9.31 -13.73
CA GLU A 43 9.27 -10.66 -13.92
C GLU A 43 9.95 -11.19 -12.64
N GLY A 44 10.12 -12.52 -12.57
CA GLY A 44 10.87 -13.19 -11.51
C GLY A 44 10.42 -12.83 -10.09
N ASP A 45 11.39 -12.60 -9.21
CA ASP A 45 11.15 -12.29 -7.81
C ASP A 45 10.41 -10.96 -7.62
N THR A 46 10.64 -9.97 -8.49
CA THR A 46 9.92 -8.68 -8.42
C THR A 46 8.42 -8.88 -8.62
N LEU A 47 8.00 -9.68 -9.61
CA LEU A 47 6.59 -10.01 -9.80
C LEU A 47 5.99 -10.66 -8.56
N LYS A 48 6.69 -11.65 -8.00
CA LYS A 48 6.24 -12.38 -6.81
C LYS A 48 6.06 -11.45 -5.61
N HIS A 49 7.07 -10.65 -5.29
CA HIS A 49 7.05 -9.78 -4.12
C HIS A 49 6.06 -8.62 -4.28
N VAL A 50 6.01 -7.96 -5.44
CA VAL A 50 5.04 -6.89 -5.70
C VAL A 50 3.61 -7.42 -5.63
N THR A 51 3.34 -8.58 -6.23
CA THR A 51 1.98 -9.17 -6.20
C THR A 51 1.58 -9.58 -4.79
N SER A 52 2.48 -10.24 -4.05
CA SER A 52 2.25 -10.65 -2.66
C SER A 52 2.00 -9.44 -1.76
N PHE A 53 2.82 -8.39 -1.89
CA PHE A 53 2.65 -7.14 -1.15
C PHE A 53 1.27 -6.51 -1.41
N LEU A 54 0.88 -6.37 -2.68
CA LEU A 54 -0.43 -5.82 -3.05
C LEU A 54 -1.59 -6.66 -2.50
N GLN A 55 -1.48 -7.99 -2.53
CA GLN A 55 -2.49 -8.87 -1.98
C GLN A 55 -2.64 -8.67 -0.46
N LYS A 56 -1.53 -8.61 0.28
CA LYS A 56 -1.57 -8.36 1.73
C LYS A 56 -2.17 -7.00 2.07
N MET A 57 -1.93 -5.99 1.23
CA MET A 57 -2.58 -4.68 1.36
C MET A 57 -4.09 -4.77 1.15
N ASP A 58 -4.54 -5.49 0.12
CA ASP A 58 -5.97 -5.68 -0.15
C ASP A 58 -6.68 -6.52 0.92
N ASP A 59 -6.01 -7.55 1.45
CA ASP A 59 -6.52 -8.40 2.53
C ASP A 59 -6.77 -7.57 3.81
N GLN A 60 -5.97 -6.52 4.02
CA GLN A 60 -6.13 -5.55 5.10
C GLN A 60 -6.93 -4.31 4.67
N ASN A 61 -7.53 -4.31 3.47
CA ASN A 61 -8.28 -3.19 2.89
C ASN A 61 -7.54 -1.84 3.00
N THR A 62 -6.24 -1.86 2.75
CA THR A 62 -5.35 -0.70 2.88
C THR A 62 -4.73 -0.38 1.54
N GLU A 63 -4.71 0.90 1.16
CA GLU A 63 -4.02 1.33 -0.05
C GLU A 63 -2.51 1.38 0.20
N VAL A 64 -1.72 0.97 -0.80
CA VAL A 64 -0.25 0.95 -0.74
C VAL A 64 0.31 2.31 -0.33
N GLY A 65 -0.26 3.40 -0.87
CA GLY A 65 0.20 4.74 -0.51
C GLY A 65 -0.11 5.10 0.94
N VAL A 66 -1.22 4.63 1.52
CA VAL A 66 -1.48 4.83 2.95
C VAL A 66 -0.44 4.09 3.80
N PHE A 67 -0.12 2.85 3.42
CA PHE A 67 0.91 2.06 4.09
C PHE A 67 2.27 2.75 4.04
N ILE A 68 2.74 3.10 2.83
CA ILE A 68 4.03 3.75 2.61
C ILE A 68 4.10 5.10 3.32
N ASN A 69 3.02 5.90 3.30
CA ASN A 69 3.03 7.20 3.98
C ASN A 69 3.18 7.06 5.49
N LYS A 70 2.49 6.06 6.06
CA LYS A 70 2.54 5.78 7.48
C LYS A 70 3.94 5.32 7.91
N ASP A 71 4.55 4.46 7.11
CA ASP A 71 5.89 3.94 7.35
C ASP A 71 6.96 5.02 7.17
N LEU A 72 7.08 5.57 5.96
CA LEU A 72 8.16 6.47 5.58
C LEU A 72 8.13 7.79 6.32
N TYR A 73 6.95 8.42 6.46
CA TYR A 73 6.86 9.78 6.98
C TYR A 73 6.39 9.77 8.43
N LEU A 74 5.25 9.17 8.72
CA LEU A 74 4.63 9.37 10.04
C LEU A 74 5.40 8.68 11.17
N ILE A 75 5.86 7.44 10.99
CA ILE A 75 6.63 6.74 12.03
C ILE A 75 8.03 7.35 12.15
N SER A 76 8.73 7.52 11.03
CA SER A 76 10.09 8.09 11.00
C SER A 76 10.12 9.51 11.56
N ASP A 77 9.24 10.41 11.12
CA ASP A 77 9.22 11.80 11.59
C ASP A 77 8.83 11.89 13.05
N SER A 78 7.88 11.07 13.52
CA SER A 78 7.52 11.03 14.94
C SER A 78 8.70 10.56 15.80
N CYS A 79 9.46 9.57 15.34
CA CYS A 79 10.65 9.11 16.04
C CYS A 79 11.74 10.18 16.03
N TYR A 80 11.96 10.87 14.90
CA TYR A 80 12.88 11.99 14.79
C TYR A 80 12.49 13.13 15.73
N ALA A 81 11.22 13.56 15.72
CA ALA A 81 10.72 14.65 16.57
C ALA A 81 10.87 14.34 18.07
N ALA A 82 10.54 13.12 18.50
CA ALA A 82 10.70 12.69 19.89
C ALA A 82 12.17 12.70 20.35
N ASN A 83 13.11 12.53 19.41
CA ASN A 83 14.54 12.50 19.67
C ASN A 83 15.28 13.75 19.17
N LYS A 84 14.55 14.80 18.77
CA LYS A 84 15.12 15.95 18.06
C LYS A 84 16.31 16.59 18.77
N LYS A 85 16.20 16.85 20.09
CA LYS A 85 17.30 17.44 20.88
C LYS A 85 18.57 16.58 20.82
N PHE A 86 18.41 15.27 20.79
CA PHE A 86 19.50 14.32 20.71
C PHE A 86 20.06 14.25 19.28
N CYS A 87 19.21 14.15 18.26
CA CYS A 87 19.59 14.22 16.85
C CYS A 87 20.34 15.53 16.52
N ASP A 88 19.82 16.68 16.96
CA ASP A 88 20.40 18.02 16.78
C ASP A 88 21.73 18.19 17.53
N SER A 89 21.96 17.41 18.60
CA SER A 89 23.21 17.43 19.39
C SER A 89 24.34 16.60 18.78
N MET A 90 24.03 15.73 17.81
CA MET A 90 25.05 14.95 17.12
C MET A 90 25.72 15.79 16.03
N SER A 91 27.05 15.82 16.02
CA SER A 91 27.77 16.51 14.95
C SER A 91 27.60 15.74 13.63
N ILE A 92 27.62 16.48 12.52
CA ILE A 92 27.62 15.98 11.13
C ILE A 92 28.71 14.91 10.83
N TYR A 93 29.67 14.71 11.74
CA TYR A 93 30.77 13.75 11.61
C TYR A 93 30.57 12.44 12.41
N GLN A 94 29.47 12.26 13.15
CA GLN A 94 29.16 11.03 13.91
C GLN A 94 28.22 10.07 13.15
N ASN A 95 28.50 9.88 11.87
CA ASN A 95 27.64 9.14 10.93
C ASN A 95 27.34 7.69 11.39
N GLU A 96 28.28 7.03 12.09
CA GLU A 96 28.09 5.65 12.58
C GLU A 96 27.05 5.56 13.71
N ARG A 97 27.05 6.50 14.67
CA ARG A 97 26.06 6.49 15.77
C ARG A 97 24.66 6.84 15.30
N TYR A 98 24.52 7.70 14.29
CA TYR A 98 23.22 8.06 13.73
C TYR A 98 22.50 6.85 13.14
N GLY A 99 23.24 5.97 12.43
CA GLY A 99 22.73 4.69 11.95
C GLY A 99 22.22 3.81 13.08
N ASP A 100 22.99 3.63 14.15
CA ASP A 100 22.62 2.79 15.30
C ASP A 100 21.36 3.29 16.03
N ILE A 101 21.15 4.61 16.08
CA ILE A 101 19.98 5.23 16.71
C ILE A 101 18.74 5.10 15.83
N PHE A 102 18.89 5.31 14.52
CA PHE A 102 17.84 5.05 13.55
C PHE A 102 17.40 3.58 13.62
N ASP A 103 18.37 2.68 13.71
CA ASP A 103 18.15 1.24 13.80
C ASP A 103 17.53 0.79 15.12
N SER A 104 17.83 1.46 16.24
CA SER A 104 17.29 1.09 17.56
C SER A 104 15.91 1.66 17.87
N ILE A 105 15.51 2.76 17.22
CA ILE A 105 14.23 3.45 17.53
C ILE A 105 13.23 3.38 16.38
N VAL A 106 13.67 3.62 15.14
CA VAL A 106 12.75 3.67 13.98
C VAL A 106 12.43 2.26 13.51
N ASN A 107 13.45 1.43 13.28
CA ASN A 107 13.25 0.08 12.73
C ASN A 107 12.32 -0.82 13.57
N PRO A 108 12.32 -0.81 14.91
CA PRO A 108 11.37 -1.63 15.67
C PRO A 108 9.92 -1.20 15.48
N ASN A 109 9.66 0.10 15.34
CA ASN A 109 8.31 0.62 15.14
C ASN A 109 7.81 0.40 13.71
N VAL A 110 8.70 0.55 12.72
CA VAL A 110 8.49 0.15 11.32
C VAL A 110 8.19 -1.34 11.22
N LYS A 111 9.05 -2.21 11.79
CA LYS A 111 8.85 -3.66 11.82
C LYS A 111 7.53 -4.06 12.46
N LYS A 112 7.15 -3.43 13.58
CA LYS A 112 5.85 -3.67 14.22
C LYS A 112 4.68 -3.29 13.31
N TYR A 113 4.83 -2.23 12.51
CA TYR A 113 3.81 -1.82 11.55
C TYR A 113 3.72 -2.81 10.39
N GLU A 114 4.84 -3.18 9.76
CA GLU A 114 4.93 -4.21 8.71
C GLU A 114 4.32 -5.55 9.13
N GLN A 115 4.62 -6.00 10.36
CA GLN A 115 4.11 -7.25 10.93
C GLN A 115 2.58 -7.29 11.03
N ARG A 116 1.90 -6.14 11.23
CA ARG A 116 0.41 -6.09 11.23
C ARG A 116 -0.17 -6.54 9.88
N PHE A 117 0.56 -6.28 8.81
CA PHE A 117 0.19 -6.65 7.45
C PHE A 117 0.81 -7.99 7.02
N LYS A 118 1.55 -8.66 7.91
CA LYS A 118 2.29 -9.90 7.61
C LYS A 118 3.27 -9.74 6.44
N ILE A 119 3.81 -8.53 6.27
CA ILE A 119 4.85 -8.25 5.30
C ILE A 119 6.20 -8.60 5.93
N ASP A 120 7.02 -9.37 5.21
CA ASP A 120 8.42 -9.57 5.60
C ASP A 120 9.31 -8.48 4.98
N GLN A 121 10.49 -8.25 5.56
CA GLN A 121 11.35 -7.16 5.14
C GLN A 121 11.85 -7.29 3.71
N GLN A 122 12.10 -8.51 3.23
CA GLN A 122 12.61 -8.71 1.87
C GLN A 122 11.52 -8.39 0.85
N GLU A 123 10.29 -8.83 1.12
CA GLU A 123 9.13 -8.49 0.31
C GLU A 123 8.89 -6.98 0.26
N TYR A 124 8.91 -6.30 1.41
CA TYR A 124 8.75 -4.84 1.44
C TYR A 124 9.86 -4.16 0.65
N PHE A 125 11.13 -4.53 0.89
CA PHE A 125 12.27 -3.93 0.23
C PHE A 125 12.16 -4.04 -1.29
N VAL A 126 11.89 -5.24 -1.82
CA VAL A 126 11.76 -5.44 -3.27
C VAL A 126 10.58 -4.64 -3.84
N ALA A 127 9.42 -4.66 -3.18
CA ALA A 127 8.25 -3.92 -3.63
C ALA A 127 8.48 -2.40 -3.61
N ARG A 128 9.09 -1.88 -2.53
CA ARG A 128 9.42 -0.48 -2.36
C ARG A 128 10.44 0.00 -3.39
N GLU A 129 11.54 -0.73 -3.57
CA GLU A 129 12.55 -0.39 -4.58
C GLU A 129 11.95 -0.39 -5.98
N PHE A 130 11.06 -1.34 -6.29
CA PHE A 130 10.30 -1.30 -7.53
C PHE A 130 9.43 -0.02 -7.62
N PHE A 131 8.67 0.35 -6.61
CA PHE A 131 7.83 1.56 -6.67
C PHE A 131 8.64 2.85 -6.82
N LEU A 132 9.76 2.96 -6.11
CA LEU A 132 10.58 4.18 -6.08
C LEU A 132 11.49 4.35 -7.30
N SER A 133 11.82 3.27 -8.00
CA SER A 133 12.61 3.31 -9.24
C SER A 133 11.80 3.72 -10.48
N HIS A 134 10.47 3.89 -10.36
CA HIS A 134 9.58 4.16 -11.48
C HIS A 134 8.88 5.52 -11.34
N PRO A 135 9.26 6.54 -12.13
CA PRO A 135 8.78 7.92 -11.95
C PRO A 135 7.26 8.09 -12.04
N GLU A 136 6.54 7.29 -12.82
CA GLU A 136 5.07 7.39 -12.87
C GLU A 136 4.40 6.89 -11.59
N ILE A 137 4.96 5.85 -10.97
CA ILE A 137 4.50 5.35 -9.67
C ILE A 137 4.75 6.42 -8.61
N VAL A 138 5.95 6.99 -8.58
CA VAL A 138 6.29 8.08 -7.65
C VAL A 138 5.37 9.28 -7.84
N ARG A 139 5.13 9.73 -9.08
CA ARG A 139 4.21 10.85 -9.37
C ARG A 139 2.77 10.55 -8.94
N TYR A 140 2.28 9.32 -9.17
CA TYR A 140 0.96 8.91 -8.67
C TYR A 140 0.90 9.00 -7.14
N LEU A 141 1.89 8.44 -6.45
CA LEU A 141 1.94 8.42 -5.00
C LEU A 141 2.04 9.84 -4.41
N ASN A 142 2.86 10.69 -5.00
CA ASN A 142 2.94 12.11 -4.64
C ASN A 142 1.62 12.84 -4.83
N LYS A 143 0.98 12.68 -5.99
CA LYS A 143 -0.28 13.36 -6.30
C LYS A 143 -1.41 12.92 -5.38
N LYS A 144 -1.53 11.61 -5.13
CA LYS A 144 -2.66 11.05 -4.38
C LYS A 144 -2.49 11.14 -2.86
N TYR A 145 -1.26 11.01 -2.36
CA TYR A 145 -0.98 10.92 -0.92
C TYR A 145 -0.11 12.06 -0.38
N ASN A 146 0.28 13.02 -1.21
CA ASN A 146 1.09 14.18 -0.83
C ASN A 146 2.43 13.82 -0.16
N MET A 147 3.11 12.81 -0.69
CA MET A 147 4.35 12.28 -0.09
C MET A 147 5.61 13.11 -0.40
N GLN A 148 5.61 13.96 -1.45
CA GLN A 148 6.78 14.76 -1.84
C GLN A 148 8.07 13.94 -2.09
N MET A 149 7.94 12.69 -2.54
CA MET A 149 9.07 11.84 -2.93
C MET A 149 9.77 12.38 -4.18
N TRP A 150 11.08 12.18 -4.27
CA TRP A 150 11.85 12.51 -5.47
C TRP A 150 11.51 11.54 -6.62
N ASP A 151 11.07 12.05 -7.76
CA ASP A 151 10.64 11.26 -8.91
C ASP A 151 11.71 11.11 -10.00
N GLY A 152 12.89 11.70 -9.81
CA GLY A 152 14.05 11.54 -10.70
C GLY A 152 13.96 12.25 -12.05
N VAL A 153 12.90 13.02 -12.33
CA VAL A 153 12.66 13.62 -13.66
C VAL A 153 12.25 15.11 -13.56
N SER A 154 12.76 15.82 -12.55
CA SER A 154 12.56 17.27 -12.37
C SER A 154 12.86 18.08 -13.63
#